data_AF-A0A918W205-F1
#
_entry.id   AF-A0A918W205-F1
#
_cell.length_a   1.000
_cell.length_b   1.000
_cell.length_c   1.000
_cell.angle_alpha   90.00
_cell.angle_beta   90.00
_cell.angle_gamma   90.00
#
_symmetry.space_group_name_H-M   'P 1'
#
loop_
_entity.id
_entity.type
_entity.pdbx_description
1 polymer ?
#
loop_
_entity_poly.entity_id
_entity_poly.type
_entity_poly.pdbx_seq_one_letter_code
_entity_poly.pdbx_strand_id
1 'polypeptide(L)'
;MTRIIINTALKKYQKQAVYLTIDEEQMAEPEVEIDEEMLSVDFLIKIVQELPERYRMVFNLYTMEDYSHKEIAEMLNISEGTSKSNLARARLKLKERIEALRSSKMEEGYGK
;
A
#
# COMPACT_ATOMS: atom_id res chain seq x y z
N MET A 1 -5.39 -12.89 -19.26
CA MET A 1 -6.65 -12.49 -18.57
C MET A 1 -6.46 -11.32 -17.61
N THR A 2 -5.23 -11.04 -17.14
CA THR A 2 -4.84 -9.94 -16.24
C THR A 2 -5.01 -8.52 -16.82
N ARG A 3 -4.68 -8.28 -18.09
CA ARG A 3 -4.68 -6.94 -18.69
C ARG A 3 -6.05 -6.25 -18.77
N ILE A 4 -7.13 -7.02 -18.94
CA ILE A 4 -8.50 -6.49 -18.98
C ILE A 4 -8.96 -6.05 -17.58
N ILE A 5 -8.61 -6.83 -16.55
CA ILE A 5 -8.95 -6.53 -15.14
C ILE A 5 -8.17 -5.31 -14.66
N ILE A 6 -6.86 -5.25 -14.95
CA ILE A 6 -6.01 -4.09 -14.66
C ILE A 6 -6.57 -2.85 -15.37
N ASN A 7 -6.83 -2.91 -16.68
CA ASN A 7 -7.38 -1.77 -17.43
C ASN A 7 -8.78 -1.33 -16.93
N THR A 8 -9.59 -2.26 -16.43
CA THR A 8 -10.92 -1.95 -15.90
C THR A 8 -10.82 -1.29 -14.53
N ALA A 9 -9.92 -1.76 -13.67
CA ALA A 9 -9.60 -1.12 -12.40
C ALA A 9 -9.00 0.28 -12.62
N LEU A 10 -8.05 0.43 -13.55
CA LEU A 10 -7.45 1.72 -13.92
C LEU A 10 -8.51 2.72 -14.41
N LYS A 11 -9.43 2.31 -15.29
CA LYS A 11 -10.52 3.18 -15.77
C LYS A 11 -11.47 3.63 -14.67
N LYS A 12 -11.75 2.77 -13.69
CA LYS A 12 -12.58 3.12 -12.52
C LYS A 12 -11.87 4.16 -11.64
N TYR A 13 -10.56 4.01 -11.46
CA TYR A 13 -9.73 4.93 -10.66
C TYR A 13 -9.57 6.30 -11.31
N GLN A 14 -9.36 6.36 -12.63
CA GLN A 14 -9.26 7.64 -13.35
C GLN A 14 -10.51 8.51 -13.16
N LYS A 15 -11.71 7.91 -13.04
CA LYS A 15 -12.95 8.65 -12.78
C LYS A 15 -13.07 9.15 -11.33
N GLN A 16 -12.44 8.48 -10.37
CA GLN A 16 -12.45 8.87 -8.94
C GLN A 16 -11.33 9.85 -8.59
N ALA A 17 -10.16 9.74 -9.24
CA ALA A 17 -8.98 10.57 -8.97
C ALA A 17 -9.19 12.07 -9.28
N VAL A 18 -10.13 12.41 -10.15
CA VAL A 18 -10.46 13.80 -10.55
C VAL A 18 -10.92 14.67 -9.37
N TYR A 19 -11.24 14.11 -8.19
CA TYR A 19 -11.82 14.84 -7.07
C TYR A 19 -10.93 15.04 -5.83
N LEU A 20 -9.70 14.51 -5.78
CA LEU A 20 -8.91 14.53 -4.53
C LEU A 20 -7.42 14.75 -4.80
N THR A 21 -7.00 16.01 -4.82
CA THR A 21 -5.60 16.41 -4.66
C THR A 21 -5.18 16.11 -3.22
N ILE A 22 -4.17 15.26 -3.03
CA ILE A 22 -3.56 14.99 -1.72
C ILE A 22 -2.22 15.72 -1.69
N ASP A 23 -2.03 16.56 -0.66
CA ASP A 23 -0.80 17.31 -0.41
C ASP A 23 0.44 16.41 -0.43
N GLU A 24 1.48 16.88 -1.12
CA GLU A 24 2.77 16.22 -1.25
C GLU A 24 3.59 16.39 0.04
N GLU A 25 3.29 15.59 1.07
CA GLU A 25 4.21 15.42 2.19
C GLU A 25 5.28 14.38 1.82
N GLN A 26 6.54 14.80 1.76
CA GLN A 26 7.69 13.90 1.71
C GLN A 26 7.76 13.12 3.04
N MET A 27 7.30 11.87 3.03
CA MET A 27 7.43 10.97 4.17
C MET A 27 8.67 10.10 4.00
N ALA A 28 9.48 9.99 5.05
CA ALA A 28 10.61 9.07 5.11
C ALA A 28 10.14 7.61 4.99
N GLU A 29 10.97 6.73 4.43
CA GLU A 29 10.65 5.32 4.36
C GLU A 29 10.55 4.72 5.78
N PRO A 30 9.44 4.06 6.12
CA PRO A 30 9.28 3.47 7.44
C PRO A 30 10.20 2.26 7.59
N GLU A 31 11.14 2.31 8.52
CA GLU A 31 11.97 1.17 8.91
C GLU A 31 11.13 0.19 9.75
N VAL A 32 11.05 -1.07 9.31
CA VAL A 32 10.35 -2.15 10.02
C VAL A 32 11.30 -3.31 10.15
N GLU A 33 11.57 -3.73 11.38
CA GLU A 33 12.24 -4.98 11.65
C GLU A 33 11.23 -6.12 11.44
N ILE A 34 11.48 -6.98 10.46
CA ILE A 34 10.58 -8.08 10.07
C ILE A 34 11.13 -9.37 10.67
N ASP A 35 10.38 -9.97 11.59
CA ASP A 35 10.57 -11.36 12.00
C ASP A 35 9.71 -12.25 11.09
N GLU A 36 10.36 -12.94 10.16
CA GLU A 36 9.71 -13.76 9.13
C GLU A 36 8.89 -14.91 9.74
N GLU A 37 9.26 -15.40 10.93
CA GLU A 37 8.55 -16.52 11.59
C GLU A 37 7.21 -16.07 12.20
N MET A 38 7.01 -14.76 12.39
CA MET A 38 5.84 -14.20 13.06
C MET A 38 4.71 -13.79 12.09
N LEU A 39 5.02 -13.62 10.80
CA LEU A 39 4.08 -13.10 9.80
C LEU A 39 3.61 -14.20 8.85
N SER A 40 2.33 -14.57 8.94
CA SER A 40 1.74 -15.48 7.96
C SER A 40 1.46 -14.77 6.62
N VAL A 41 1.58 -15.51 5.53
CA VAL A 41 1.23 -15.03 4.18
C VAL A 41 -0.21 -14.53 4.13
N ASP A 42 -1.14 -15.23 4.77
CA ASP A 42 -2.55 -14.84 4.84
C ASP A 42 -2.75 -13.50 5.55
N PHE A 43 -1.98 -13.24 6.61
CA PHE A 43 -2.01 -11.94 7.30
C PHE A 43 -1.51 -10.82 6.39
N LEU A 44 -0.40 -11.04 5.68
CA LEU A 44 0.17 -10.07 4.74
C LEU A 44 -0.83 -9.72 3.62
N ILE A 45 -1.47 -10.73 3.03
CA ILE A 45 -2.51 -10.52 2.01
C ILE A 45 -3.67 -9.71 2.59
N LYS A 46 -4.12 -10.04 3.80
CA LYS A 46 -5.23 -9.34 4.47
C LYS A 46 -4.91 -7.86 4.69
N ILE A 47 -3.74 -7.52 5.25
CA ILE A 47 -3.40 -6.12 5.54
C ILE A 47 -3.22 -5.29 4.27
N VAL A 48 -2.73 -5.88 3.17
CA VAL A 48 -2.71 -5.21 1.86
C VAL A 48 -4.14 -4.96 1.34
N GLN A 49 -5.05 -5.91 1.54
CA GLN A 49 -6.48 -5.76 1.20
C GLN A 49 -7.23 -4.78 2.10
N GLU A 50 -6.68 -4.37 3.24
CA GLU A 50 -7.26 -3.35 4.12
C GLU A 50 -6.79 -1.93 3.78
N LEU A 51 -5.74 -1.78 2.97
CA LEU A 51 -5.27 -0.47 2.54
C LEU A 51 -6.37 0.31 1.80
N PRO A 52 -6.51 1.62 2.02
CA PRO A 52 -7.34 2.47 1.18
C PRO A 52 -7.07 2.24 -0.30
N GLU A 53 -8.14 2.22 -1.11
CA GLU A 53 -8.14 1.85 -2.53
C GLU A 53 -6.95 2.52 -3.29
N ARG A 54 -6.80 3.84 -3.18
CA ARG A 54 -5.67 4.61 -3.77
C ARG A 54 -4.26 4.14 -3.37
N TYR A 55 -4.04 3.79 -2.11
CA TYR A 55 -2.73 3.38 -1.61
C TYR A 55 -2.40 1.97 -2.07
N ARG A 56 -3.40 1.08 -2.04
CA ARG A 56 -3.27 -0.31 -2.51
C ARG A 56 -2.92 -0.38 -3.99
N MET A 57 -3.57 0.45 -4.82
CA MET A 57 -3.30 0.47 -6.26
C MET A 57 -1.86 0.85 -6.57
N VAL A 58 -1.38 1.96 -6.00
CA VAL A 58 0.00 2.41 -6.19
C VAL A 58 0.98 1.39 -5.61
N PHE A 59 0.70 0.84 -4.42
CA PHE A 59 1.53 -0.18 -3.80
C PHE A 59 1.67 -1.43 -4.68
N ASN A 60 0.57 -1.96 -5.22
CA ASN A 60 0.61 -3.15 -6.07
C ASN A 60 1.32 -2.87 -7.40
N LEU A 61 1.00 -1.75 -8.06
CA LEU A 61 1.63 -1.40 -9.35
C LEU A 61 3.14 -1.19 -9.18
N TYR A 62 3.58 -0.63 -8.06
CA TYR A 62 4.99 -0.41 -7.79
C TYR A 62 5.71 -1.68 -7.33
N THR A 63 5.15 -2.44 -6.39
CA THR A 63 5.85 -3.56 -5.73
C THR A 63 5.65 -4.92 -6.40
N MET A 64 4.50 -5.14 -7.06
CA MET A 64 4.17 -6.43 -7.69
C MET A 64 4.37 -6.38 -9.21
N GLU A 65 4.07 -5.24 -9.83
CA GLU A 65 4.13 -5.09 -11.29
C GLU A 65 5.39 -4.31 -11.76
N ASP A 66 6.23 -3.84 -10.82
CA ASP A 66 7.52 -3.17 -11.05
C ASP A 66 7.42 -1.88 -11.91
N TYR A 67 6.29 -1.18 -11.85
CA TYR A 67 6.13 0.10 -12.53
C TYR A 67 6.78 1.25 -11.77
N SER A 68 7.44 2.15 -12.50
CA SER A 68 7.97 3.39 -11.95
C SER A 68 6.84 4.35 -11.52
N HIS A 69 7.14 5.27 -10.60
CA HIS A 69 6.17 6.31 -10.20
C HIS A 69 5.66 7.14 -11.37
N LYS A 70 6.50 7.34 -12.39
CA LYS A 70 6.14 8.04 -13.63
C LYS A 70 5.09 7.25 -14.41
N GLU A 71 5.31 5.96 -14.65
CA GLU A 71 4.35 5.11 -15.37
C GLU A 71 3.03 4.98 -14.60
N ILE A 72 3.10 4.85 -13.27
CA ILE A 72 1.90 4.79 -12.41
C ILE A 72 1.11 6.10 -12.47
N ALA A 73 1.80 7.25 -12.44
CA ALA A 73 1.19 8.57 -12.54
C ALA A 73 0.42 8.73 -13.87
N GLU A 74 1.03 8.31 -14.97
CA GLU A 74 0.39 8.29 -16.29
C GLU A 74 -0.82 7.34 -16.33
N MET A 75 -0.70 6.13 -15.79
CA MET A 75 -1.79 5.14 -15.78
C MET A 75 -3.00 5.56 -14.95
N LEU A 76 -2.76 6.19 -13.80
CA LEU A 76 -3.80 6.60 -12.85
C LEU A 76 -4.28 8.04 -13.04
N ASN A 77 -3.63 8.81 -13.94
CA ASN A 77 -3.89 10.23 -14.15
C ASN A 77 -3.75 11.05 -12.85
N ILE A 78 -2.61 10.89 -12.17
CA ILE A 78 -2.23 11.60 -10.93
C ILE A 78 -0.82 12.22 -11.09
N SER A 79 -0.36 13.06 -10.16
CA SER A 79 1.04 13.52 -10.19
C SER A 79 2.01 12.42 -9.77
N GLU A 80 3.26 12.48 -10.23
CA GLU A 80 4.33 11.58 -9.75
C GLU A 80 4.53 11.72 -8.23
N GLY A 81 4.41 12.94 -7.68
CA GLY A 81 4.43 13.17 -6.24
C GLY A 81 3.25 12.54 -5.50
N THR A 82 2.05 12.53 -6.10
CA THR A 82 0.88 11.80 -5.56
C THR A 82 1.13 10.29 -5.55
N SER A 83 1.80 9.75 -6.57
CA SER A 83 2.22 8.35 -6.59
C SER A 83 3.20 8.04 -5.45
N LYS A 84 4.23 8.88 -5.26
CA LYS A 84 5.19 8.74 -4.16
C LYS A 84 4.51 8.83 -2.78
N SER A 85 3.65 9.82 -2.56
CA SER A 85 2.95 10.00 -1.28
C SER A 85 1.96 8.87 -1.00
N ASN A 86 1.25 8.37 -2.02
CA ASN A 86 0.38 7.20 -1.88
C ASN A 86 1.17 5.94 -1.49
N LEU A 87 2.33 5.71 -2.09
CA LEU A 87 3.20 4.58 -1.73
C LEU A 87 3.70 4.70 -0.28
N ALA A 88 4.17 5.88 0.12
CA ALA A 88 4.66 6.12 1.47
C ALA A 88 3.56 5.90 2.52
N ARG A 89 2.33 6.40 2.27
CA ARG A 89 1.16 6.17 3.14
C ARG A 89 0.75 4.70 3.16
N ALA A 90 0.89 3.97 2.06
CA ALA A 90 0.66 2.52 2.04
C ALA A 90 1.63 1.81 2.99
N ARG A 91 2.93 2.08 2.87
CA ARG A 91 3.97 1.48 3.71
C ARG A 91 3.77 1.81 5.19
N LEU A 92 3.45 3.06 5.53
CA LEU A 92 3.19 3.46 6.91
C LEU A 92 2.02 2.66 7.51
N LYS A 93 0.90 2.52 6.77
CA LYS A 93 -0.24 1.74 7.25
C LYS A 93 0.08 0.25 7.43
N LEU A 94 0.87 -0.33 6.53
CA LEU A 94 1.31 -1.72 6.68
C LEU A 94 2.20 -1.89 7.91
N LYS A 95 3.14 -0.96 8.13
CA LYS A 95 3.96 -0.91 9.35
C LYS A 95 3.10 -0.88 10.61
N GLU A 96 2.15 0.06 10.70
CA GLU A 96 1.24 0.19 11.84
C GLU A 96 0.50 -1.14 12.14
N ARG A 97 0.06 -1.85 11.09
CA ARG A 97 -0.62 -3.16 11.23
C ARG A 97 0.31 -4.26 11.74
N ILE A 98 1.54 -4.30 11.22
CA ILE A 98 2.55 -5.28 11.63
C ILE A 98 2.96 -5.06 13.09
N GLU A 99 3.21 -3.81 13.48
CA GLU A 99 3.57 -3.45 14.85
C GLU A 99 2.44 -3.77 15.84
N ALA A 100 1.19 -3.48 15.48
CA ALA A 100 0.04 -3.82 16.30
C ALA A 100 -0.10 -5.35 16.54
N LEU A 101 0.22 -6.17 15.54
CA LEU A 101 0.26 -7.63 15.69
C LEU A 101 1.40 -8.07 16.62
N ARG A 102 2.57 -7.43 16.53
CA ARG A 102 3.70 -7.72 17.44
C ARG A 102 3.32 -7.41 18.89
N SER A 103 2.71 -6.25 19.14
CA SER A 103 2.25 -5.87 20.48
C SER A 103 1.23 -6.85 21.06
N SER A 104 0.23 -7.29 20.27
CA SER A 104 -0.77 -8.24 20.77
C SER A 104 -0.19 -9.61 21.11
N LYS A 105 0.77 -10.10 20.31
CA LYS A 105 1.45 -11.38 20.54
C LYS A 105 2.39 -11.35 21.75
N MET A 106 3.02 -10.20 22.04
CA MET A 106 3.84 -10.05 23.24
C MET A 106 2.99 -10.08 24.51
N GLU A 107 1.78 -9.51 24.51
CA GLU A 107 0.85 -9.54 25.65
C GLU A 107 0.30 -10.95 25.94
N GLU A 108 0.02 -11.74 24.90
CA GLU A 108 -0.43 -13.15 25.04
C GLU A 108 0.64 -14.07 25.68
N GLY A 109 1.92 -13.70 25.60
CA GLY A 109 3.05 -14.49 26.10
C GLY A 109 3.31 -14.41 27.61
N TYR A 110 2.78 -13.40 28.31
CA TYR A 110 2.97 -13.21 29.76
C TYR A 110 1.79 -13.69 30.63
N GLY A 111 0.81 -14.36 30.02
CA GLY A 111 -0.40 -14.87 30.68
C GLY A 111 -0.37 -16.34 31.10
N LYS A 112 0.80 -16.95 31.29
CA LYS A 112 0.95 -18.32 31.82
C LYS A 112 1.88 -18.39 33.02
#